data_AF-A0A4Y2ALA7-F1
#
_entry.id   AF-A0A4Y2ALA7-F1
#
_cell.length_a   1.000
_cell.length_b   1.000
_cell.length_c   1.000
_cell.angle_alpha   90.00
_cell.angle_beta   90.00
_cell.angle_gamma   90.00
#
_symmetry.space_group_name_H-M   'P 1'
#
loop_
_entity.id
_entity.type
_entity.pdbx_description
1 polymer ?
#
loop_
_entity_poly.entity_id
_entity_poly.type
_entity_poly.pdbx_seq_one_letter_code
_entity_poly.pdbx_strand_id
1 'polypeptide(L)'
;MHIKPYFDYKGGNISGLCFNSENAATSVMTFMISSILSSYKDVVHILPISKITADALHTFIKQIVIGLEGIGFKVICVITDNNSINQKAMSQFVSPSHSYSIVYPHPVDDKRPLFFMIDTVHLLKNIRNNWINQKNSDKCMFYPKFMETISEKSSKDCIKNVEDNNDNIIDSVDNIIDGCNRIRENNVYKKPLTSSETDERYKFLDGFLNWLEDWKNMGCKTGMLTKETHSALYMTTFALKEITKYCEEEFNMKYILPGKFQTDNLEARFGLYQQMAGAQYHVSLRQVFESENKLRMHSILKICLQSTKFGNLELFQEAVTDNWEELDNFISEKLPTFPVLLSEDDF
;
A
#
# COMPACT_ATOMS: atom_id res chain seq x y z
N MET A 1 -6.38 -6.13 10.46
CA MET A 1 -5.80 -7.39 10.96
C MET A 1 -6.82 -8.17 11.77
N HIS A 2 -6.96 -9.48 11.57
CA HIS A 2 -7.77 -10.34 12.44
C HIS A 2 -7.04 -10.63 13.76
N ILE A 3 -7.76 -10.63 14.87
CA ILE A 3 -7.23 -10.91 16.21
C ILE A 3 -8.06 -12.00 16.88
N LYS A 4 -7.49 -12.63 17.91
CA LYS A 4 -8.24 -13.59 18.72
C LYS A 4 -9.27 -12.83 19.59
N PRO A 5 -10.58 -13.12 19.48
CA PRO A 5 -11.58 -12.52 20.36
C PRO A 5 -11.34 -13.01 21.78
N TYR A 6 -10.91 -12.09 22.65
CA TYR A 6 -10.54 -12.42 24.03
C TYR A 6 -10.59 -11.16 24.90
N PHE A 7 -11.17 -11.29 26.09
CA PHE A 7 -11.09 -10.26 27.13
C PHE A 7 -9.91 -10.54 28.03
N ASP A 8 -9.06 -9.54 28.22
CA ASP A 8 -7.92 -9.62 29.12
C ASP A 8 -8.04 -8.56 30.21
N TYR A 9 -7.77 -8.95 31.46
CA TYR A 9 -7.80 -8.07 32.62
C TYR A 9 -6.40 -7.93 33.19
N LYS A 10 -5.87 -6.71 33.16
CA LYS A 10 -4.56 -6.40 33.73
C LYS A 10 -4.60 -5.06 34.45
N GLY A 11 -4.17 -5.05 35.72
CA GLY A 11 -3.97 -3.82 36.49
C GLY A 11 -5.23 -2.95 36.59
N GLY A 12 -6.41 -3.57 36.75
CA GLY A 12 -7.68 -2.85 36.87
C GLY A 12 -8.38 -2.55 35.55
N ASN A 13 -7.71 -2.75 34.40
CA ASN A 13 -8.26 -2.43 33.09
C ASN A 13 -8.67 -3.69 32.32
N ILE A 14 -9.86 -3.64 31.72
CA ILE A 14 -10.34 -4.66 30.78
C ILE A 14 -9.94 -4.21 29.36
N SER A 15 -9.26 -5.09 28.64
CA SER A 15 -8.89 -4.91 27.24
C SER A 15 -9.54 -6.01 26.39
N GLY A 16 -9.75 -5.73 25.11
CA GLY A 16 -10.40 -6.67 24.18
C GLY A 16 -11.81 -6.27 23.77
N LEU A 17 -12.39 -5.24 24.38
CA LEU A 17 -13.67 -4.67 23.97
C LEU A 17 -13.57 -4.04 22.57
N CYS A 18 -14.61 -4.21 21.75
CA CYS A 18 -14.72 -3.50 20.49
C CYS A 18 -15.31 -2.09 20.69
N PHE A 19 -15.06 -1.18 19.75
CA PHE A 19 -15.46 0.23 19.89
C PHE A 19 -16.98 0.44 20.00
N ASN A 20 -17.78 -0.41 19.34
CA ASN A 20 -19.21 -0.21 19.16
C ASN A 20 -20.10 -1.25 19.84
N SER A 21 -19.54 -2.20 20.58
CA SER A 21 -20.34 -3.15 21.35
C SER A 21 -19.56 -3.71 22.54
N GLU A 22 -20.28 -4.28 23.49
CA GLU A 22 -19.69 -4.98 24.65
C GLU A 22 -19.04 -6.32 24.29
N ASN A 23 -19.05 -6.69 23.00
CA ASN A 23 -18.41 -7.91 22.52
C ASN A 23 -16.89 -7.76 22.42
N ALA A 24 -16.21 -8.91 22.45
CA ALA A 24 -14.79 -8.97 22.15
C ALA A 24 -14.53 -8.57 20.68
N ALA A 25 -13.49 -7.77 20.47
CA ALA A 25 -13.03 -7.39 19.15
C ALA A 25 -12.50 -8.60 18.39
N THR A 26 -12.93 -8.76 17.14
CA THR A 26 -12.50 -9.86 16.25
C THR A 26 -11.42 -9.40 15.28
N SER A 27 -11.32 -8.09 15.07
CA SER A 27 -10.39 -7.46 14.14
C SER A 27 -9.92 -6.13 14.70
N VAL A 28 -8.82 -5.65 14.16
CA VAL A 28 -8.26 -4.35 14.44
C VAL A 28 -8.11 -3.61 13.12
N MET A 29 -8.77 -2.46 13.03
CA MET A 29 -8.59 -1.50 11.95
C MET A 29 -7.44 -0.58 12.34
N THR A 30 -6.41 -0.48 11.51
CA THR A 30 -5.22 0.33 11.80
C THR A 30 -5.09 1.41 10.73
N PHE A 31 -4.78 2.61 11.17
CA PHE A 31 -4.53 3.75 10.30
C PHE A 31 -3.05 4.11 10.42
N MET A 32 -2.34 4.15 9.30
CA MET A 32 -0.93 4.49 9.23
C MET A 32 -0.75 5.73 8.36
N ILE A 33 0.10 6.65 8.80
CA ILE A 33 0.60 7.74 7.95
C ILE A 33 1.89 7.28 7.30
N SER A 34 2.05 7.57 6.02
CA SER A 34 3.27 7.33 5.26
C SER A 34 3.66 8.62 4.54
N SER A 35 4.91 9.05 4.72
CA SER A 35 5.43 10.22 4.04
C SER A 35 5.81 9.88 2.60
N ILE A 36 5.41 10.75 1.67
CA ILE A 36 5.81 10.68 0.27
C ILE A 36 7.24 11.20 0.09
N LEU A 37 7.60 12.26 0.82
CA LEU A 37 8.90 12.94 0.73
C LEU A 37 10.01 12.25 1.53
N SER A 38 9.67 11.46 2.55
CA SER A 38 10.65 10.85 3.46
C SER A 38 10.36 9.38 3.71
N SER A 39 11.25 8.69 4.43
CA SER A 39 11.03 7.33 4.93
C SER A 39 10.08 7.27 6.14
N TYR A 40 9.62 8.42 6.65
CA TYR A 40 8.77 8.48 7.83
C TYR A 40 7.44 7.76 7.60
N LYS A 41 7.10 6.87 8.53
CA LYS A 41 5.84 6.16 8.60
C LYS A 41 5.52 5.88 10.06
N ASP A 42 4.25 6.00 10.44
CA ASP A 42 3.84 5.72 11.81
C ASP A 42 2.37 5.31 11.87
N VAL A 43 2.03 4.50 12.87
CA VAL A 43 0.65 4.14 13.14
C VAL A 43 -0.01 5.30 13.85
N VAL A 44 -1.05 5.88 13.24
CA VAL A 44 -1.79 7.01 13.80
C VAL A 44 -2.82 6.52 14.80
N HIS A 45 -3.58 5.49 14.43
CA HIS A 45 -4.67 5.00 15.26
C HIS A 45 -4.91 3.50 15.07
N ILE A 46 -5.27 2.82 16.16
CA ILE A 46 -5.60 1.40 16.21
C ILE A 46 -7.00 1.30 16.81
N LEU A 47 -7.97 0.88 16.00
CA LEU A 47 -9.38 0.78 16.37
C LEU A 47 -9.80 -0.70 16.46
N PRO A 48 -10.11 -1.22 17.66
CA PRO A 48 -10.64 -2.57 17.84
C PRO A 48 -12.09 -2.65 17.36
N ILE A 49 -12.39 -3.56 16.43
CA ILE A 49 -13.71 -3.69 15.81
C ILE A 49 -14.17 -5.14 15.75
N SER A 50 -15.49 -5.33 15.75
CA SER A 50 -16.14 -6.59 15.37
C SER A 50 -16.77 -6.46 13.98
N LYS A 51 -17.52 -5.37 13.78
CA LYS A 51 -18.05 -4.89 12.51
C LYS A 51 -17.96 -3.37 12.49
N ILE A 52 -17.68 -2.78 11.33
CA ILE A 52 -17.64 -1.32 11.16
C ILE A 52 -18.66 -0.90 10.10
N THR A 53 -19.41 0.17 10.36
CA THR A 53 -20.31 0.78 9.39
C THR A 53 -19.55 1.82 8.57
N ALA A 54 -20.02 2.10 7.35
CA ALA A 54 -19.42 3.14 6.52
C ALA A 54 -19.44 4.52 7.19
N ASP A 55 -20.53 4.87 7.90
CA ASP A 55 -20.66 6.16 8.60
C ASP A 55 -19.64 6.32 9.73
N ALA A 56 -19.43 5.26 10.51
CA ALA A 56 -18.43 5.25 11.57
C ALA A 56 -17.02 5.37 10.97
N LEU A 57 -16.73 4.60 9.92
CA LEU A 57 -15.44 4.65 9.24
C LEU A 57 -15.17 6.04 8.64
N HIS A 58 -16.14 6.66 7.96
CA HIS A 58 -16.03 8.01 7.45
C HIS A 58 -15.69 9.00 8.56
N THR A 59 -16.37 8.91 9.69
CA THR A 59 -16.13 9.77 10.85
C THR A 59 -14.69 9.63 11.35
N PHE A 60 -14.18 8.40 11.48
CA PHE A 60 -12.79 8.16 11.89
C PHE A 60 -11.78 8.69 10.87
N ILE A 61 -11.96 8.41 9.57
CA ILE A 61 -11.07 8.91 8.52
C ILE A 61 -11.03 10.44 8.56
N LYS A 62 -12.20 11.10 8.61
CA LYS A 62 -12.30 12.56 8.66
C LYS A 62 -11.60 13.13 9.90
N GLN A 63 -11.83 12.56 11.08
CA GLN A 63 -11.17 13.00 12.32
C GLN A 63 -9.66 12.82 12.27
N ILE A 64 -9.17 11.71 11.71
CA ILE A 64 -7.73 11.44 11.55
C ILE A 64 -7.11 12.46 10.60
N VAL A 65 -7.72 12.72 9.45
CA VAL A 65 -7.20 13.72 8.48
C VAL A 65 -7.13 15.11 9.11
N ILE A 66 -8.19 15.54 9.80
CA ILE A 66 -8.22 16.83 10.51
C ILE A 66 -7.15 16.88 11.61
N GLY A 67 -7.01 15.80 12.39
CA GLY A 67 -6.02 15.71 13.46
C GLY A 67 -4.58 15.79 12.94
N LEU A 68 -4.28 15.10 11.83
CA LEU A 68 -2.97 15.13 11.20
C LEU A 68 -2.63 16.52 10.64
N GLU A 69 -3.59 17.20 10.01
CA GLU A 69 -3.42 18.58 9.53
C GLU A 69 -3.27 19.58 10.67
N GLY A 70 -3.96 19.37 11.79
CA GLY A 70 -3.78 20.17 13.01
C GLY A 70 -2.39 20.06 13.63
N ILE A 71 -1.71 18.93 13.45
CA ILE A 71 -0.31 18.72 13.88
C ILE A 71 0.68 19.38 12.90
N GLY A 72 0.28 19.61 11.65
CA GLY A 72 1.10 20.22 10.61
C GLY A 72 1.44 19.31 9.42
N PHE A 73 0.94 18.06 9.40
CA PHE A 73 1.06 17.22 8.21
C PHE A 73 0.15 17.72 7.09
N LYS A 74 0.55 17.52 5.84
CA LYS A 74 -0.30 17.74 4.67
C LYS A 74 -0.78 16.42 4.12
N VAL A 75 -2.04 16.09 4.39
CA VAL A 75 -2.62 14.83 3.93
C VAL A 75 -3.16 15.03 2.51
N ILE A 76 -2.72 14.19 1.59
CA ILE A 76 -3.11 14.30 0.17
C ILE A 76 -3.94 13.11 -0.31
N CYS A 77 -3.73 11.91 0.23
CA CYS A 77 -4.32 10.69 -0.30
C CYS A 77 -4.70 9.73 0.84
N VAL A 78 -5.86 9.07 0.67
CA VAL A 78 -6.31 7.94 1.49
C VAL A 78 -6.24 6.68 0.65
N ILE A 79 -5.60 5.63 1.17
CA ILE A 79 -5.40 4.36 0.48
C ILE A 79 -6.09 3.26 1.28
N THR A 80 -6.92 2.44 0.61
CA THR A 80 -7.63 1.33 1.24
C THR A 80 -7.64 0.10 0.35
N ASP A 81 -8.00 -1.05 0.92
CA ASP A 81 -8.37 -2.22 0.10
C ASP A 81 -9.62 -1.95 -0.77
N ASN A 82 -9.93 -2.87 -1.67
CA ASN A 82 -11.10 -2.78 -2.54
C ASN A 82 -12.39 -3.26 -1.86
N ASN A 83 -12.68 -2.79 -0.66
CA ASN A 83 -13.87 -3.14 0.10
C ASN A 83 -15.01 -2.12 -0.12
N SER A 84 -16.24 -2.60 -0.30
CA SER A 84 -17.42 -1.76 -0.50
C SER A 84 -17.73 -0.83 0.69
N ILE A 85 -17.39 -1.23 1.92
CA ILE A 85 -17.53 -0.39 3.12
C ILE A 85 -16.58 0.81 3.03
N ASN A 86 -15.35 0.59 2.57
CA ASN A 86 -14.35 1.65 2.42
C ASN A 86 -14.75 2.63 1.32
N GLN A 87 -15.19 2.11 0.16
CA GLN A 87 -15.72 2.93 -0.91
C GLN A 87 -16.93 3.79 -0.46
N LYS A 88 -17.85 3.19 0.31
CA LYS A 88 -19.02 3.90 0.84
C LYS A 88 -18.64 4.96 1.89
N ALA A 89 -17.63 4.69 2.73
CA ALA A 89 -17.13 5.67 3.67
C ALA A 89 -16.47 6.87 2.97
N MET A 90 -15.78 6.63 1.84
CA MET A 90 -15.18 7.69 1.04
C MET A 90 -16.22 8.50 0.26
N SER A 91 -17.29 7.89 -0.24
CA SER A 91 -18.33 8.65 -0.96
C SER A 91 -19.09 9.66 -0.08
N GLN A 92 -19.00 9.53 1.24
CA GLN A 92 -19.60 10.44 2.21
C GLN A 92 -18.84 11.76 2.40
N PHE A 93 -17.66 11.92 1.80
CA PHE A 93 -16.97 13.22 1.77
C PHE A 93 -17.68 14.27 0.90
N VAL A 94 -18.65 13.88 0.07
CA VAL A 94 -19.49 14.79 -0.74
C VAL A 94 -20.96 14.57 -0.38
N SER A 95 -21.72 15.68 -0.34
CA SER A 95 -23.17 15.67 -0.11
C SER A 95 -23.89 16.33 -1.30
N PRO A 96 -24.85 15.65 -1.97
CA PRO A 96 -25.33 14.29 -1.71
C PRO A 96 -24.27 13.23 -1.97
N SER A 97 -24.31 12.12 -1.22
CA SER A 97 -23.42 10.99 -1.46
C SER A 97 -23.79 10.30 -2.76
N HIS A 98 -22.91 10.40 -3.76
CA HIS A 98 -23.05 9.70 -5.03
C HIS A 98 -22.15 8.45 -5.04
N SER A 99 -21.99 7.81 -6.20
CA SER A 99 -20.91 6.82 -6.40
C SER A 99 -19.58 7.39 -5.91
N TYR A 100 -18.70 6.54 -5.37
CA TYR A 100 -17.40 7.00 -4.90
C TYR A 100 -16.61 7.62 -6.07
N SER A 101 -16.00 8.77 -5.80
CA SER A 101 -15.14 9.53 -6.70
C SER A 101 -13.66 9.22 -6.41
N ILE A 102 -12.79 9.70 -7.28
CA ILE A 102 -11.33 9.63 -7.13
C ILE A 102 -10.84 10.80 -6.26
N VAL A 103 -11.47 11.96 -6.42
CA VAL A 103 -11.09 13.21 -5.78
C VAL A 103 -12.27 13.74 -4.98
N TYR A 104 -12.00 14.11 -3.75
CA TYR A 104 -12.96 14.69 -2.81
C TYR A 104 -12.46 16.06 -2.32
N PRO A 105 -13.36 16.96 -1.90
CA PRO A 105 -12.95 18.18 -1.21
C PRO A 105 -12.26 17.81 0.11
N HIS A 106 -11.11 18.43 0.38
CA HIS A 106 -10.34 18.13 1.58
C HIS A 106 -11.03 18.69 2.84
N PRO A 107 -11.18 17.90 3.93
CA PRO A 107 -12.05 18.25 5.07
C PRO A 107 -11.59 19.46 5.90
N VAL A 108 -10.37 19.94 5.69
CA VAL A 108 -9.80 21.14 6.35
C VAL A 108 -9.82 22.37 5.42
N ASP A 109 -9.78 22.14 4.11
CA ASP A 109 -9.71 23.20 3.11
C ASP A 109 -10.36 22.70 1.82
N ASP A 110 -11.60 23.13 1.57
CA ASP A 110 -12.41 22.66 0.46
C ASP A 110 -11.80 22.95 -0.92
N LYS A 111 -10.80 23.85 -1.01
CA LYS A 111 -10.07 24.13 -2.25
C LYS A 111 -9.02 23.08 -2.60
N ARG A 112 -8.58 22.29 -1.60
CA ARG A 112 -7.58 21.25 -1.79
C ARG A 112 -8.25 19.93 -2.13
N PRO A 113 -7.66 19.14 -3.05
CA PRO A 113 -8.11 17.78 -3.31
C PRO A 113 -7.65 16.83 -2.19
N LEU A 114 -8.54 15.90 -1.81
CA LEU A 114 -8.22 14.67 -1.11
C LEU A 114 -8.42 13.50 -2.07
N PHE A 115 -7.31 12.87 -2.45
CA PHE A 115 -7.31 11.74 -3.37
C PHE A 115 -7.68 10.44 -2.64
N PHE A 116 -8.34 9.54 -3.37
CA PHE A 116 -8.67 8.20 -2.91
C PHE A 116 -8.08 7.17 -3.87
N MET A 117 -7.31 6.22 -3.33
CA MET A 117 -6.70 5.15 -4.10
C MET A 117 -7.05 3.79 -3.51
N ILE A 118 -7.21 2.81 -4.41
CA ILE A 118 -7.28 1.41 -4.02
C ILE A 118 -5.87 0.85 -4.01
N ASP A 119 -5.56 0.11 -2.96
CA ASP A 119 -4.29 -0.57 -2.79
C ASP A 119 -3.96 -1.44 -4.02
N THR A 120 -2.80 -1.13 -4.58
CA THR A 120 -2.34 -1.65 -5.86
C THR A 120 -1.98 -3.13 -5.78
N VAL A 121 -1.42 -3.59 -4.66
CA VAL A 121 -1.11 -5.00 -4.40
C VAL A 121 -2.38 -5.85 -4.31
N HIS A 122 -3.39 -5.38 -3.57
CA HIS A 122 -4.70 -6.04 -3.54
C HIS A 122 -5.40 -6.00 -4.90
N LEU A 123 -5.25 -4.91 -5.66
CA LEU A 123 -5.80 -4.80 -7.00
C LEU A 123 -5.18 -5.84 -7.96
N LEU A 124 -3.85 -6.00 -7.93
CA LEU A 124 -3.13 -7.03 -8.67
C LEU A 124 -3.60 -8.44 -8.32
N LYS A 125 -3.75 -8.73 -7.03
CA LYS A 125 -4.33 -10.01 -6.55
C LYS A 125 -5.73 -10.22 -7.12
N ASN A 126 -6.57 -9.18 -7.20
CA ASN A 126 -7.90 -9.27 -7.80
C ASN A 126 -7.87 -9.51 -9.31
N ILE A 127 -6.98 -8.84 -10.06
CA ILE A 127 -6.78 -9.06 -11.50
C ILE A 127 -6.36 -10.51 -11.76
N ARG A 128 -5.35 -10.99 -11.04
CA ARG A 128 -4.88 -12.38 -11.11
C ARG A 128 -5.98 -13.38 -10.77
N ASN A 129 -6.73 -13.14 -9.69
CA ASN A 129 -7.83 -14.02 -9.30
C ASN A 129 -8.95 -14.02 -10.35
N ASN A 130 -9.23 -12.88 -10.98
CA ASN A 130 -10.16 -12.82 -12.11
C ASN A 130 -9.67 -13.69 -13.27
N TRP A 131 -8.37 -13.66 -13.60
CA TRP A 131 -7.78 -14.53 -14.63
C TRP A 131 -7.92 -16.01 -14.29
N ILE A 132 -7.47 -16.42 -13.11
CA ILE A 132 -7.49 -17.83 -12.71
C ILE A 132 -8.92 -18.40 -12.71
N ASN A 133 -9.90 -17.59 -12.36
CA ASN A 133 -11.30 -18.02 -12.29
C ASN A 133 -12.06 -17.88 -13.62
N GLN A 134 -11.40 -17.53 -14.73
CA GLN A 134 -12.05 -17.52 -16.04
C GLN A 134 -12.40 -18.94 -16.46
N LYS A 135 -13.70 -19.19 -16.67
CA LYS A 135 -14.24 -20.52 -16.97
C LYS A 135 -13.95 -21.01 -18.40
N ASN A 136 -13.48 -20.15 -19.30
CA ASN A 136 -13.19 -20.51 -20.69
C ASN A 136 -11.68 -20.48 -20.94
N SER A 137 -11.06 -21.64 -21.08
CA SER A 137 -9.63 -21.82 -21.38
C SER A 137 -9.19 -21.17 -22.69
N ASP A 138 -10.11 -21.05 -23.65
CA ASP A 138 -9.79 -20.66 -25.03
C ASP A 138 -9.90 -19.13 -25.25
N LYS A 139 -10.15 -18.36 -24.18
CA LYS A 139 -10.41 -16.92 -24.25
C LYS A 139 -9.55 -16.18 -23.24
N CYS A 140 -8.40 -15.68 -23.71
CA CYS A 140 -7.49 -14.88 -22.92
C CYS A 140 -7.92 -13.40 -22.86
N MET A 141 -7.47 -12.69 -21.82
CA MET A 141 -7.48 -11.23 -21.86
C MET A 141 -6.55 -10.74 -22.97
N PHE A 142 -7.05 -9.81 -23.76
CA PHE A 142 -6.25 -9.14 -24.77
C PHE A 142 -5.69 -7.85 -24.18
N TYR A 143 -4.36 -7.72 -24.21
CA TYR A 143 -3.66 -6.49 -23.84
C TYR A 143 -2.98 -5.94 -25.07
N PRO A 144 -3.22 -4.67 -25.44
CA PRO A 144 -2.57 -4.10 -26.60
C PRO A 144 -1.11 -3.82 -26.27
N LYS A 145 -0.25 -3.96 -27.28
CA LYS A 145 1.12 -3.44 -27.20
C LYS A 145 1.06 -1.92 -27.30
N PHE A 146 1.28 -1.22 -26.19
CA PHE A 146 1.23 0.25 -26.12
C PHE A 146 2.41 0.95 -26.82
N MET A 147 3.48 0.20 -27.11
CA MET A 147 4.75 0.73 -27.64
C MET A 147 4.95 0.59 -29.16
N GLU A 148 4.06 -0.12 -29.87
CA GLU A 148 4.10 -0.14 -31.33
C GLU A 148 3.05 0.83 -31.86
N THR A 149 3.54 1.98 -32.30
CA THR A 149 2.92 2.97 -33.19
C THR A 149 1.46 2.71 -33.57
N ILE A 150 0.60 3.67 -33.22
CA ILE A 150 -0.74 3.87 -33.78
C ILE A 150 -0.62 3.91 -35.31
N SER A 151 -0.68 2.75 -35.93
CA SER A 151 -0.60 2.53 -37.36
C SER A 151 -1.32 1.22 -37.64
N GLU A 152 -2.63 1.36 -37.85
CA GLU A 152 -3.46 0.44 -38.63
C GLU A 152 -3.20 -1.05 -38.39
N LYS A 153 -3.65 -1.59 -37.26
CA LYS A 153 -4.02 -3.01 -37.21
C LYS A 153 -5.48 -3.15 -36.85
N SER A 154 -6.27 -3.25 -37.91
CA SER A 154 -7.68 -3.56 -37.92
C SER A 154 -7.99 -4.82 -37.12
N SER A 155 -9.24 -4.92 -36.66
CA SER A 155 -9.81 -5.90 -35.72
C SER A 155 -9.80 -7.39 -36.15
N LYS A 156 -8.80 -7.85 -36.92
CA LYS A 156 -8.74 -9.20 -37.51
C LYS A 156 -7.55 -10.06 -37.09
N ASP A 157 -6.54 -9.50 -36.41
CA ASP A 157 -5.38 -10.28 -35.92
C ASP A 157 -5.55 -10.82 -34.47
N CYS A 158 -6.77 -10.72 -33.90
CA CYS A 158 -7.07 -10.96 -32.49
C CYS A 158 -6.97 -12.43 -31.99
N ILE A 159 -6.30 -13.36 -32.69
CA ILE A 159 -6.34 -14.79 -32.38
C ILE A 159 -4.97 -15.47 -32.23
N LYS A 160 -3.83 -14.77 -32.43
CA LYS A 160 -2.52 -15.40 -32.27
C LYS A 160 -1.64 -14.64 -31.29
N ASN A 161 -1.35 -15.32 -30.18
CA ASN A 161 -0.24 -15.12 -29.21
C ASN A 161 -0.78 -14.93 -27.77
N VAL A 162 -0.93 -16.07 -27.09
CA VAL A 162 -1.36 -16.16 -25.67
C VAL A 162 -0.19 -15.92 -24.72
N GLU A 163 1.06 -16.13 -25.15
CA GLU A 163 2.25 -16.04 -24.29
C GLU A 163 2.83 -14.61 -24.25
N ASP A 164 3.02 -13.95 -25.40
CA ASP A 164 3.60 -12.59 -25.46
C ASP A 164 2.73 -11.48 -24.83
N ASN A 165 1.42 -11.72 -24.67
CA ASN A 165 0.47 -10.72 -24.15
C ASN A 165 0.40 -10.69 -22.62
N ASN A 166 0.77 -11.78 -21.94
CA ASN A 166 0.71 -11.88 -20.48
C ASN A 166 1.84 -11.10 -19.80
N ASP A 167 3.05 -11.18 -20.37
CA ASP A 167 4.22 -10.46 -19.88
C ASP A 167 4.03 -8.95 -19.98
N ASN A 168 3.38 -8.46 -21.04
CA ASN A 168 3.12 -7.03 -21.19
C ASN A 168 2.09 -6.48 -20.19
N ILE A 169 1.10 -7.26 -19.74
CA ILE A 169 0.15 -6.81 -18.70
C ILE A 169 0.82 -6.79 -17.35
N ILE A 170 1.52 -7.88 -17.01
CA ILE A 170 2.23 -7.99 -15.74
C ILE A 170 3.30 -6.92 -15.68
N ASP A 171 4.14 -6.77 -16.71
CA ASP A 171 5.12 -5.68 -16.78
C ASP A 171 4.44 -4.32 -16.75
N SER A 172 3.32 -4.09 -17.43
CA SER A 172 2.65 -2.79 -17.39
C SER A 172 2.03 -2.46 -16.05
N VAL A 173 1.40 -3.44 -15.41
CA VAL A 173 0.77 -3.25 -14.11
C VAL A 173 1.84 -3.21 -13.03
N ASP A 174 2.90 -4.01 -13.11
CA ASP A 174 4.10 -3.93 -12.27
C ASP A 174 4.89 -2.64 -12.51
N ASN A 175 4.88 -2.08 -13.72
CA ASN A 175 5.44 -0.75 -14.01
C ASN A 175 4.57 0.37 -13.42
N ILE A 176 3.25 0.21 -13.37
CA ILE A 176 2.33 1.14 -12.68
C ILE A 176 2.45 1.00 -11.14
N ILE A 177 2.72 -0.21 -10.62
CA ILE A 177 2.50 -0.57 -9.21
C ILE A 177 3.80 -0.90 -8.46
N ASP A 178 4.68 -1.70 -9.03
CA ASP A 178 5.88 -2.28 -8.38
C ASP A 178 7.17 -1.53 -8.72
N GLY A 179 7.12 -0.64 -9.73
CA GLY A 179 8.24 0.15 -10.23
C GLY A 179 8.88 1.14 -9.23
N CYS A 180 8.62 1.04 -7.93
CA CYS A 180 9.07 2.02 -6.94
C CYS A 180 9.45 1.47 -5.56
N ASN A 181 9.61 0.15 -5.42
CA ASN A 181 10.16 -0.42 -4.19
C ASN A 181 11.71 -0.41 -4.14
N ARG A 182 12.40 -0.20 -5.27
CA ARG A 182 13.87 -0.26 -5.33
C ARG A 182 14.47 0.86 -6.19
N ILE A 183 15.34 1.68 -5.59
CA ILE A 183 16.09 2.78 -6.23
C ILE A 183 17.17 2.27 -7.23
N ARG A 184 17.33 0.95 -7.44
CA ARG A 184 18.51 0.39 -8.13
C ARG A 184 18.23 -0.82 -9.01
N GLU A 185 17.43 -0.70 -10.06
CA GLU A 185 17.47 -1.65 -11.19
C GLU A 185 17.39 -0.94 -12.55
N ASN A 186 18.08 -1.50 -13.56
CA ASN A 186 18.29 -0.97 -14.91
C ASN A 186 17.02 -0.88 -15.80
N ASN A 187 15.82 -0.86 -15.23
CA ASN A 187 14.57 -0.80 -15.98
C ASN A 187 14.01 0.64 -16.00
N VAL A 188 13.79 1.19 -17.20
CA VAL A 188 13.31 2.57 -17.42
C VAL A 188 11.94 2.82 -16.78
N TYR A 189 11.10 1.79 -16.71
CA TYR A 189 9.76 1.89 -16.13
C TYR A 189 9.71 1.74 -14.61
N LYS A 190 10.81 1.29 -13.98
CA LYS A 190 10.98 1.24 -12.52
C LYS A 190 11.60 2.52 -11.94
N LYS A 191 11.63 3.61 -12.73
CA LYS A 191 12.15 4.91 -12.30
C LYS A 191 11.04 5.75 -11.65
N PRO A 192 11.40 6.76 -10.83
CA PRO A 192 10.43 7.67 -10.21
C PRO A 192 9.62 8.45 -11.25
N LEU A 193 8.29 8.49 -11.09
CA LEU A 193 7.35 9.11 -12.04
C LEU A 193 7.52 10.64 -12.03
N THR A 194 7.52 11.26 -13.21
CA THR A 194 7.53 12.73 -13.36
C THR A 194 6.36 13.16 -14.23
N SER A 195 5.75 14.30 -13.93
CA SER A 195 4.59 14.86 -14.66
C SER A 195 4.98 15.61 -15.95
N SER A 196 6.25 15.60 -16.33
CA SER A 196 6.68 16.19 -17.60
C SER A 196 5.93 15.55 -18.78
N GLU A 197 5.41 16.38 -19.69
CA GLU A 197 4.81 15.92 -20.96
C GLU A 197 5.80 15.16 -21.85
N THR A 198 7.10 15.23 -21.55
CA THR A 198 8.14 14.46 -22.23
C THR A 198 8.32 13.06 -21.64
N ASP A 199 7.73 12.76 -20.49
CA ASP A 199 7.87 11.48 -19.80
C ASP A 199 7.01 10.40 -20.48
N GLU A 200 7.68 9.39 -21.05
CA GLU A 200 7.04 8.25 -21.70
C GLU A 200 6.11 7.48 -20.74
N ARG A 201 6.39 7.50 -19.42
CA ARG A 201 5.59 6.80 -18.40
C ARG A 201 4.29 7.53 -18.10
N TYR A 202 4.34 8.87 -18.06
CA TYR A 202 3.13 9.67 -17.88
C TYR A 202 2.21 9.54 -19.11
N LYS A 203 2.78 9.49 -20.32
CA LYS A 203 2.04 9.15 -21.55
C LYS A 203 1.49 7.72 -21.55
N PHE A 204 2.26 6.78 -21.02
CA PHE A 204 1.80 5.40 -20.87
C PHE A 204 0.56 5.31 -19.98
N LEU A 205 0.53 6.02 -18.84
CA LEU A 205 -0.66 6.05 -17.98
C LEU A 205 -1.89 6.58 -18.72
N ASP A 206 -1.71 7.60 -19.58
CA ASP A 206 -2.79 8.15 -20.40
C ASP A 206 -3.29 7.14 -21.46
N GLY A 207 -2.36 6.49 -22.17
CA GLY A 207 -2.68 5.42 -23.11
C GLY A 207 -3.39 4.25 -22.43
N PHE A 208 -2.96 3.88 -21.23
CA PHE A 208 -3.55 2.81 -20.43
C PHE A 208 -4.98 3.14 -19.99
N LEU A 209 -5.24 4.38 -19.56
CA LEU A 209 -6.59 4.85 -19.23
C LEU A 209 -7.53 4.78 -20.44
N ASN A 210 -7.08 5.28 -21.60
CA ASN A 210 -7.86 5.21 -22.84
C ASN A 210 -8.17 3.76 -23.22
N TRP A 211 -7.19 2.87 -23.11
CA TRP A 211 -7.41 1.45 -23.35
C TRP A 211 -8.41 0.83 -22.36
N LEU A 212 -8.36 1.16 -21.07
CA LEU A 212 -9.33 0.66 -20.10
C LEU A 212 -10.76 1.08 -20.46
N GLU A 213 -10.96 2.29 -20.99
CA GLU A 213 -12.26 2.75 -21.47
C GLU A 213 -12.71 1.98 -22.71
N ASP A 214 -11.84 1.86 -23.72
CA ASP A 214 -12.12 1.10 -24.94
C ASP A 214 -12.48 -0.35 -24.60
N TRP A 215 -11.71 -0.97 -23.70
CA TRP A 215 -11.92 -2.34 -23.27
C TRP A 215 -13.26 -2.53 -22.56
N LYS A 216 -13.70 -1.56 -21.75
CA LYS A 216 -15.03 -1.56 -21.15
C LYS A 216 -16.13 -1.44 -22.21
N ASN A 217 -15.91 -0.61 -23.23
CA ASN A 217 -16.85 -0.35 -24.31
C ASN A 217 -16.98 -1.50 -25.31
N MET A 218 -15.99 -2.40 -25.39
CA MET A 218 -16.05 -3.61 -26.23
C MET A 218 -17.19 -4.58 -25.84
N GLY A 219 -17.76 -4.46 -24.64
CA GLY A 219 -18.98 -5.19 -24.25
C GLY A 219 -18.83 -6.73 -24.27
N CYS A 220 -17.61 -7.24 -24.09
CA CYS A 220 -17.34 -8.67 -24.14
C CYS A 220 -18.01 -9.43 -22.98
N LYS A 221 -18.72 -10.52 -23.27
CA LYS A 221 -19.36 -11.33 -22.20
C LYS A 221 -18.37 -12.19 -21.41
N THR A 222 -17.15 -12.36 -21.91
CA THR A 222 -16.10 -13.25 -21.38
C THR A 222 -14.73 -12.62 -21.63
N GLY A 223 -13.75 -12.84 -20.74
CA GLY A 223 -12.40 -12.27 -20.90
C GLY A 223 -12.27 -10.82 -20.39
N MET A 224 -13.21 -10.33 -19.58
CA MET A 224 -13.15 -9.00 -18.95
C MET A 224 -12.86 -9.10 -17.45
N LEU A 225 -12.33 -8.03 -16.87
CA LEU A 225 -12.31 -7.86 -15.41
C LEU A 225 -13.74 -7.75 -14.90
N THR A 226 -13.95 -8.11 -13.63
CA THR A 226 -15.17 -7.75 -12.94
C THR A 226 -15.34 -6.23 -12.93
N LYS A 227 -16.59 -5.76 -12.86
CA LYS A 227 -16.88 -4.32 -12.88
C LYS A 227 -16.16 -3.59 -11.76
N GLU A 228 -16.06 -4.24 -10.61
CA GLU A 228 -15.39 -3.76 -9.40
C GLU A 228 -13.88 -3.65 -9.61
N THR A 229 -13.23 -4.66 -10.19
CA THR A 229 -11.78 -4.64 -10.43
C THR A 229 -11.40 -3.69 -11.56
N HIS A 230 -12.19 -3.63 -12.64
CA HIS A 230 -11.99 -2.66 -13.72
C HIS A 230 -12.10 -1.22 -13.20
N SER A 231 -13.17 -0.93 -12.43
CA SER A 231 -13.36 0.40 -11.84
C SER A 231 -12.22 0.73 -10.89
N ALA A 232 -11.82 -0.17 -9.98
CA ALA A 232 -10.70 0.08 -9.08
C ALA A 232 -9.39 0.35 -9.82
N LEU A 233 -9.10 -0.39 -10.91
CA LEU A 233 -7.90 -0.18 -11.73
C LEU A 233 -7.90 1.18 -12.42
N TYR A 234 -9.00 1.54 -13.07
CA TYR A 234 -9.15 2.85 -13.71
C TYR A 234 -8.97 3.98 -12.69
N MET A 235 -9.64 3.88 -11.54
CA MET A 235 -9.63 4.91 -10.50
C MET A 235 -8.22 5.09 -9.91
N THR A 236 -7.51 3.99 -9.60
CA THR A 236 -6.15 4.04 -9.07
C THR A 236 -5.15 4.63 -10.08
N THR A 237 -5.22 4.25 -11.36
CA THR A 237 -4.33 4.81 -12.40
C THR A 237 -4.59 6.30 -12.60
N PHE A 238 -5.85 6.71 -12.66
CA PHE A 238 -6.21 8.12 -12.79
C PHE A 238 -5.79 8.93 -11.56
N ALA A 239 -6.01 8.40 -10.35
CA ALA A 239 -5.58 9.03 -9.11
C ALA A 239 -4.05 9.26 -9.11
N LEU A 240 -3.26 8.27 -9.52
CA LEU A 240 -1.81 8.38 -9.57
C LEU A 240 -1.35 9.48 -10.53
N LYS A 241 -2.00 9.59 -11.69
CA LYS A 241 -1.74 10.65 -12.68
C LYS A 241 -2.03 12.04 -12.09
N GLU A 242 -3.21 12.23 -11.51
CA GLU A 242 -3.62 13.51 -10.94
C GLU A 242 -2.80 13.90 -9.70
N ILE A 243 -2.47 12.94 -8.83
CA ILE A 243 -1.56 13.16 -7.69
C ILE A 243 -0.20 13.62 -8.19
N THR A 244 0.29 13.04 -9.28
CA THR A 244 1.59 13.41 -9.87
C THR A 244 1.61 14.87 -10.28
N LYS A 245 0.60 15.28 -11.03
CA LYS A 245 0.43 16.68 -11.44
C LYS A 245 0.28 17.62 -10.24
N TYR A 246 -0.60 17.27 -9.29
CA TYR A 246 -0.85 18.08 -8.10
C TYR A 246 0.41 18.29 -7.24
N CYS A 247 1.24 17.26 -7.09
CA CYS A 247 2.45 17.39 -6.28
C CYS A 247 3.56 18.19 -6.97
N GLU A 248 3.63 18.18 -8.29
CA GLU A 248 4.52 19.08 -9.03
C GLU A 248 4.04 20.53 -8.90
N GLU A 249 2.76 20.79 -9.11
CA GLU A 249 2.19 22.16 -9.09
C GLU A 249 2.25 22.80 -7.69
N GLU A 250 1.81 22.09 -6.65
CA GLU A 250 1.66 22.66 -5.30
C GLU A 250 2.92 22.53 -4.43
N PHE A 251 3.68 21.43 -4.59
CA PHE A 251 4.84 21.14 -3.74
C PHE A 251 6.18 21.25 -4.48
N ASN A 252 6.18 21.60 -5.78
CA ASN A 252 7.37 21.69 -6.63
C ASN A 252 8.20 20.39 -6.59
N MET A 253 7.52 19.24 -6.51
CA MET A 253 8.15 17.93 -6.46
C MET A 253 8.63 17.52 -7.86
N LYS A 254 9.94 17.29 -8.01
CA LYS A 254 10.54 16.88 -9.28
C LYS A 254 10.09 15.49 -9.75
N TYR A 255 9.78 14.61 -8.81
CA TYR A 255 9.35 13.25 -9.07
C TYR A 255 8.56 12.70 -7.90
N ILE A 256 7.81 11.62 -8.16
CA ILE A 256 7.08 10.86 -7.17
C ILE A 256 7.46 9.39 -7.25
N LEU A 257 7.40 8.72 -6.11
CA LEU A 257 7.56 7.28 -6.01
C LEU A 257 6.16 6.64 -5.88
N PRO A 258 5.55 6.13 -6.96
CA PRO A 258 4.31 5.33 -6.91
C PRO A 258 4.27 4.28 -5.80
N GLY A 259 5.40 3.66 -5.47
CA GLY A 259 5.56 2.68 -4.38
C GLY A 259 5.41 3.27 -2.98
N LYS A 260 5.22 4.58 -2.83
CA LYS A 260 4.78 5.16 -1.55
C LYS A 260 3.26 5.06 -1.37
N PHE A 261 2.52 4.79 -2.44
CA PHE A 261 1.06 4.71 -2.46
C PHE A 261 0.56 3.26 -2.39
N GLN A 262 1.01 2.54 -1.37
CA GLN A 262 0.62 1.14 -1.12
C GLN A 262 0.48 0.88 0.38
N THR A 263 -0.22 -0.20 0.73
CA THR A 263 -0.49 -0.58 2.12
C THR A 263 0.49 -1.59 2.71
N ASP A 264 1.53 -1.99 1.97
CA ASP A 264 2.55 -2.96 2.42
C ASP A 264 3.23 -2.58 3.75
N ASN A 265 3.46 -1.29 3.99
CA ASN A 265 4.01 -0.83 5.28
C ASN A 265 3.13 -1.20 6.48
N LEU A 266 1.82 -1.26 6.27
CA LEU A 266 0.83 -1.61 7.27
C LEU A 266 0.75 -3.14 7.42
N GLU A 267 0.85 -3.91 6.34
CA GLU A 267 0.99 -5.38 6.40
C GLU A 267 2.29 -5.79 7.11
N ALA A 268 3.42 -5.15 6.81
CA ALA A 268 4.70 -5.38 7.48
C ALA A 268 4.61 -5.07 8.98
N ARG A 269 3.90 -4.01 9.37
CA ARG A 269 3.64 -3.68 10.79
C ARG A 269 2.82 -4.77 11.48
N PHE A 270 1.84 -5.35 10.79
CA PHE A 270 1.10 -6.51 11.31
C PHE A 270 1.97 -7.75 11.47
N GLY A 271 2.89 -7.99 10.53
CA GLY A 271 3.91 -9.03 10.65
C GLY A 271 4.75 -8.87 11.92
N LEU A 272 5.19 -7.64 12.21
CA LEU A 272 5.91 -7.34 13.45
C LEU A 272 5.08 -7.62 14.70
N TYR A 273 3.79 -7.26 14.72
CA TYR A 273 2.92 -7.58 15.86
C TYR A 273 2.83 -9.09 16.11
N GLN A 274 2.74 -9.89 15.05
CA GLN A 274 2.72 -11.36 15.14
C GLN A 274 4.05 -11.91 15.61
N GLN A 275 5.17 -11.45 15.05
CA GLN A 275 6.52 -11.87 15.43
C GLN A 275 6.80 -11.58 16.91
N MET A 276 6.47 -10.38 17.38
CA MET A 276 6.65 -9.97 18.79
C MET A 276 5.71 -10.73 19.75
N ALA A 277 4.63 -11.31 19.24
CA ALA A 277 3.73 -12.19 19.98
C ALA A 277 4.15 -13.67 19.92
N GLY A 278 5.38 -13.97 19.47
CA GLY A 278 5.91 -15.33 19.38
C GLY A 278 5.53 -16.05 18.07
N ALA A 279 5.38 -15.29 16.98
CA ALA A 279 4.97 -15.78 15.65
C ALA A 279 3.63 -16.54 15.65
N GLN A 280 2.72 -16.16 16.55
CA GLN A 280 1.38 -16.74 16.62
C GLN A 280 0.42 -15.98 15.70
N TYR A 281 -0.37 -16.71 14.91
CA TYR A 281 -1.43 -16.12 14.08
C TYR A 281 -2.54 -15.47 14.92
N HIS A 282 -2.75 -15.95 16.14
CA HIS A 282 -3.83 -15.52 17.04
C HIS A 282 -3.34 -14.50 18.08
N VAL A 283 -3.00 -13.30 17.62
CA VAL A 283 -2.58 -12.20 18.50
C VAL A 283 -3.79 -11.62 19.25
N SER A 284 -3.65 -11.37 20.54
CA SER A 284 -4.67 -10.67 21.34
C SER A 284 -4.60 -9.16 21.16
N LEU A 285 -5.71 -8.45 21.42
CA LEU A 285 -5.71 -6.99 21.30
C LEU A 285 -4.65 -6.33 22.19
N ARG A 286 -4.47 -6.85 23.40
CA ARG A 286 -3.45 -6.36 24.33
C ARG A 286 -2.04 -6.54 23.78
N GLN A 287 -1.73 -7.69 23.18
CA GLN A 287 -0.44 -7.92 22.55
C GLN A 287 -0.19 -6.94 21.40
N VAL A 288 -1.22 -6.61 20.60
CA VAL A 288 -1.11 -5.58 19.56
C VAL A 288 -0.70 -4.23 20.17
N PHE A 289 -1.36 -3.78 21.23
CA PHE A 289 -1.01 -2.51 21.88
C PHE A 289 0.36 -2.55 22.58
N GLU A 290 0.72 -3.64 23.25
CA GLU A 290 2.03 -3.81 23.88
C GLU A 290 3.15 -3.82 22.83
N SER A 291 2.95 -4.49 21.69
CA SER A 291 3.90 -4.49 20.57
C SER A 291 4.01 -3.12 19.92
N GLU A 292 2.89 -2.43 19.68
CA GLU A 292 2.90 -1.09 19.09
C GLU A 292 3.62 -0.08 19.98
N ASN A 293 3.38 -0.11 21.30
CA ASN A 293 4.09 0.75 22.24
C ASN A 293 5.61 0.51 22.20
N LYS A 294 6.05 -0.76 22.13
CA LYS A 294 7.48 -1.09 22.00
C LYS A 294 8.06 -0.56 20.69
N LEU A 295 7.36 -0.74 19.57
CA LEU A 295 7.81 -0.27 18.26
C LEU A 295 7.89 1.25 18.19
N ARG A 296 6.94 1.98 18.78
CA ARG A 296 6.99 3.46 18.88
C ARG A 296 8.16 3.92 19.73
N MET A 297 8.37 3.31 20.90
CA MET A 297 9.52 3.63 21.75
C MET A 297 10.84 3.39 21.02
N HIS A 298 10.95 2.29 20.28
CA HIS A 298 12.13 1.99 19.48
C HIS A 298 12.32 2.98 18.32
N SER A 299 11.24 3.43 17.67
CA SER A 299 11.33 4.42 16.59
C SER A 299 11.79 5.80 17.08
N ILE A 300 11.47 6.17 18.32
CA ILE A 300 11.86 7.46 18.93
C ILE A 300 13.27 7.37 19.51
N LEU A 301 13.53 6.30 20.26
CA LEU A 301 14.83 6.00 20.81
C LEU A 301 15.68 5.40 19.68
N LYS A 302 16.29 6.24 18.84
CA LYS A 302 17.45 5.81 18.06
C LYS A 302 18.51 5.36 19.06
N ILE A 303 18.52 4.07 19.41
CA ILE A 303 19.47 3.52 20.37
C ILE A 303 20.82 3.48 19.65
N CYS A 304 21.55 4.60 19.69
CA CYS A 304 22.99 4.62 19.49
C CYS A 304 23.61 4.10 20.78
N LEU A 305 23.84 2.78 20.85
CA LEU A 305 24.62 2.20 21.92
C LEU A 305 26.08 2.66 21.73
N GLN A 306 26.55 3.54 22.60
CA GLN A 306 27.97 3.91 22.62
C GLN A 306 28.76 2.79 23.31
N SER A 307 29.45 1.99 22.51
CA SER A 307 30.44 1.05 23.00
C SER A 307 31.81 1.74 23.07
N THR A 308 32.48 1.63 24.21
CA THR A 308 33.87 2.08 24.38
C THR A 308 34.86 1.32 23.49
N LYS A 309 34.47 0.13 23.01
CA LYS A 309 35.28 -0.73 22.12
C LYS A 309 34.87 -0.65 20.65
N PHE A 310 33.57 -0.50 20.37
CA PHE A 310 33.00 -0.59 19.02
C PHE A 310 32.41 0.72 18.49
N GLY A 311 32.49 1.82 19.25
CA GLY A 311 31.91 3.10 18.85
C GLY A 311 30.38 3.10 18.92
N ASN A 312 29.73 3.93 18.10
CA ASN A 312 28.27 4.00 18.03
C ASN A 312 27.72 2.74 17.32
N LEU A 313 27.04 1.88 18.07
CA LEU A 313 26.25 0.76 17.56
C LEU A 313 24.82 1.25 17.35
N GLU A 314 24.41 1.35 16.09
CA GLU A 314 23.01 1.56 15.73
C GLU A 314 22.31 0.20 15.67
N LEU A 315 21.37 -0.06 16.59
CA LEU A 315 20.53 -1.25 16.51
C LEU A 315 19.43 -1.03 15.47
N PHE A 316 19.61 -1.58 14.28
CA PHE A 316 18.55 -1.67 13.28
C PHE A 316 17.79 -2.98 13.46
N GLN A 317 16.52 -2.91 13.84
CA GLN A 317 15.60 -4.00 13.55
C GLN A 317 15.04 -3.75 12.15
N GLU A 318 15.84 -3.97 11.11
CA GLU A 318 15.24 -4.25 9.82
C GLU A 318 14.43 -5.54 10.00
N ALA A 319 13.16 -5.49 9.59
CA ALA A 319 12.40 -6.73 9.40
C ALA A 319 13.32 -7.64 8.60
N VAL A 320 13.60 -8.84 9.10
CA VAL A 320 14.40 -9.84 8.40
C VAL A 320 13.80 -9.99 7.02
N THR A 321 14.37 -9.28 6.05
CA THR A 321 14.11 -9.51 4.64
C THR A 321 14.72 -10.86 4.37
N ASP A 322 14.01 -11.73 3.66
CA ASP A 322 14.42 -13.12 3.34
C ASP A 322 15.72 -13.24 2.51
N ASN A 323 16.52 -12.17 2.44
CA ASN A 323 17.71 -12.04 1.64
C ASN A 323 18.96 -12.12 2.52
N TRP A 324 19.33 -13.35 2.90
CA TRP A 324 20.54 -13.65 3.67
C TRP A 324 21.82 -13.10 3.01
N GLU A 325 21.85 -12.98 1.68
CA GLU A 325 23.01 -12.45 0.94
C GLU A 325 23.25 -10.94 1.15
N GLU A 326 22.19 -10.14 1.40
CA GLU A 326 22.35 -8.71 1.73
C GLU A 326 22.85 -8.53 3.17
N LEU A 327 22.43 -9.41 4.09
CA LEU A 327 22.89 -9.40 5.48
C LEU A 327 24.38 -9.79 5.56
N ASP A 328 24.82 -10.81 4.81
CA ASP A 328 26.22 -11.23 4.76
C ASP A 328 27.13 -10.15 4.17
N ASN A 329 26.70 -9.48 3.10
CA ASN A 329 27.46 -8.39 2.51
C ASN A 329 27.55 -7.19 3.48
N PHE A 330 26.47 -6.85 4.18
CA PHE A 330 26.45 -5.78 5.19
C PHE A 330 27.32 -6.10 6.41
N ILE A 331 27.28 -7.35 6.90
CA ILE A 331 28.13 -7.83 7.98
C ILE A 331 29.61 -7.78 7.54
N SER A 332 29.92 -8.19 6.31
CA SER A 332 31.30 -8.20 5.80
C SER A 332 31.90 -6.81 5.57
N GLU A 333 31.09 -5.82 5.16
CA GLU A 333 31.57 -4.46 4.86
C GLU A 333 31.73 -3.58 6.11
N LYS A 334 30.99 -3.85 7.21
CA LYS A 334 30.96 -2.96 8.39
C LYS A 334 31.38 -3.56 9.71
N LEU A 335 31.43 -4.88 9.86
CA LEU A 335 31.90 -5.50 11.10
C LEU A 335 33.26 -6.15 10.84
N PRO A 336 34.34 -5.76 11.55
CA PRO A 336 35.56 -6.54 11.53
C PRO A 336 35.23 -7.96 11.98
N THR A 337 35.43 -8.93 11.09
CA THR A 337 35.25 -10.35 11.38
C THR A 337 36.27 -10.75 12.43
N PHE A 338 35.82 -10.94 13.67
CA PHE A 338 36.63 -11.56 14.71
C PHE A 338 36.11 -12.97 14.98
N PRO A 339 36.98 -13.99 14.95
CA PRO A 339 36.59 -15.33 15.35
C PRO A 339 36.30 -15.29 16.85
N VAL A 340 35.07 -15.64 17.23
CA VAL A 340 34.73 -15.89 18.63
C VAL A 340 35.42 -17.20 19.02
N LEU A 341 36.62 -17.09 19.60
CA LEU A 341 37.21 -18.19 20.36
C LEU A 341 36.51 -18.23 21.72
N LEU A 342 35.59 -19.17 21.88
CA LEU A 342 35.13 -19.60 23.20
C LEU A 342 36.27 -20.44 23.80
N SER A 343 37.01 -19.91 24.77
CA SER A 343 37.83 -20.71 25.66
C SER A 343 36.97 -21.18 26.83
N GLU A 344 36.91 -22.49 27.05
CA GLU A 344 36.06 -23.17 28.05
C GLU A 344 36.47 -22.95 29.52
N ASP A 345 37.41 -22.04 29.81
CA ASP A 345 38.08 -21.98 31.11
C ASP A 345 37.61 -20.83 32.02
N ASP A 346 36.32 -20.48 32.04
CA ASP A 346 35.74 -19.63 33.10
C ASP A 346 34.27 -20.03 33.35
N PHE A 347 34.10 -21.13 34.09
CA PHE A 347 32.86 -21.49 34.79
C PHE A 347 32.94 -21.17 36.29
#